data_AF-A0A924LRK0-F1
#
_entry.id   AF-A0A924LRK0-F1
#
_cell.length_a   1.000
_cell.length_b   1.000
_cell.length_c   1.000
_cell.angle_alpha   90.00
_cell.angle_beta   90.00
_cell.angle_gamma   90.00
#
_symmetry.space_group_name_H-M   'P 1'
#
loop_
_entity.id
_entity.type
_entity.pdbx_description
1 polymer ?
#
loop_
_entity_poly.entity_id
_entity_poly.type
_entity_poly.pdbx_seq_one_letter_code
_entity_poly.pdbx_strand_id
1 'polypeptide(L)'
;MDETEVTNVMYMEYLTLVKKIFPPENEKYSLIYFGTIPDTLVWRNRLGFNETMTNNYLRHPAYSDYLVVGVNCMQDNEFANWRTNRYNESILEKERFTKTDTKILDVDDETTFDTETYLALPTSIYGGKQQLTIGGALSQSLLKRKRTKNLDIQRIDGIFTPEYGLPTESQWENAATVEVGNRFTNNQLGQNKYSWTGSYIINEKRKVKGDQLANFKQGKGDYGGIAGWSDDSADIT
;
A
#
# COMPACT_ATOMS: atom_id res chain seq x y z
N MET A 1 -8.55 -0.25 4.58
CA MET A 1 -8.57 -0.64 3.16
C MET A 1 -8.15 0.58 2.39
N ASP A 2 -7.18 0.45 1.49
CA ASP A 2 -6.78 1.57 0.65
C ASP A 2 -7.94 1.96 -0.27
N GLU A 3 -8.02 3.24 -0.61
CA GLU A 3 -9.06 3.76 -1.51
C GLU A 3 -8.78 3.38 -2.97
N THR A 4 -7.51 3.25 -3.33
CA THR A 4 -7.03 2.90 -4.67
C THR A 4 -6.05 1.74 -4.60
N GLU A 5 -5.85 1.06 -5.72
CA GLU A 5 -4.85 0.01 -5.82
C GLU A 5 -3.42 0.58 -5.71
N VAL A 6 -2.47 -0.32 -5.42
CA VAL A 6 -1.05 0.04 -5.26
C VAL A 6 -0.45 0.38 -6.62
N THR A 7 0.14 1.57 -6.72
CA THR A 7 0.78 2.04 -7.96
C THR A 7 2.22 1.59 -8.09
N ASN A 8 2.75 1.65 -9.31
CA ASN A 8 4.16 1.35 -9.60
C ASN A 8 5.10 2.25 -8.78
N VAL A 9 4.76 3.53 -8.57
CA VAL A 9 5.58 4.43 -7.71
C VAL A 9 5.65 3.92 -6.28
N MET A 10 4.52 3.57 -5.67
CA MET A 10 4.48 3.08 -4.29
C MET A 10 5.33 1.82 -4.14
N TYR A 11 5.25 0.89 -5.11
CA TYR A 11 6.05 -0.32 -5.08
C TYR A 11 7.54 -0.04 -5.35
N MET A 12 7.86 0.92 -6.21
CA MET A 12 9.24 1.34 -6.47
C MET A 12 9.87 1.99 -5.23
N GLU A 13 9.13 2.78 -4.45
CA GLU A 13 9.60 3.29 -3.16
C GLU A 13 10.01 2.14 -2.21
N TYR A 14 9.17 1.12 -2.11
CA TYR A 14 9.50 -0.10 -1.37
C TYR A 14 10.80 -0.76 -1.88
N LEU A 15 10.91 -0.98 -3.20
CA LEU A 15 12.13 -1.56 -3.80
C LEU A 15 13.38 -0.71 -3.54
N THR A 16 13.28 0.62 -3.58
CA THR A 16 14.42 1.50 -3.30
C THR A 16 14.88 1.38 -1.86
N LEU A 17 13.96 1.23 -0.90
CA LEU A 17 14.31 1.03 0.50
C LEU A 17 14.93 -0.35 0.71
N VAL A 18 14.32 -1.42 0.18
CA VAL A 18 14.87 -2.78 0.28
C VAL A 18 16.27 -2.83 -0.29
N LYS A 19 16.51 -2.21 -1.45
CA LYS A 19 17.85 -2.11 -2.05
C LYS A 19 18.85 -1.37 -1.14
N LYS A 20 18.38 -0.39 -0.37
CA LYS A 20 19.23 0.38 0.56
C LYS A 20 19.58 -0.42 1.81
N ILE A 21 18.60 -1.10 2.41
CA ILE A 21 18.79 -1.93 3.62
C ILE A 21 19.57 -3.19 3.28
N PHE A 22 19.25 -3.81 2.14
CA PHE A 22 19.80 -5.08 1.67
C PHE A 22 20.41 -4.89 0.27
N PRO A 23 21.63 -4.32 0.19
CA PRO A 23 22.29 -4.09 -1.10
C PRO A 23 22.49 -5.40 -1.87
N PRO A 24 22.13 -5.45 -3.17
CA PRO A 24 22.31 -6.64 -3.99
C PRO A 24 23.78 -6.96 -4.28
N GLU A 25 24.68 -5.99 -4.03
CA GLU A 25 26.14 -6.15 -4.12
C GLU A 25 26.68 -7.14 -3.07
N ASN A 26 25.97 -7.30 -1.94
CA ASN A 26 26.32 -8.27 -0.91
C ASN A 26 25.70 -9.63 -1.23
N GLU A 27 26.55 -10.65 -1.42
CA GLU A 27 26.12 -12.03 -1.73
C GLU A 27 25.11 -12.58 -0.72
N LYS A 28 25.22 -12.18 0.56
CA LYS A 28 24.31 -12.63 1.63
C LYS A 28 22.87 -12.15 1.42
N TYR A 29 22.69 -10.99 0.79
CA TYR A 29 21.40 -10.28 0.71
C TYR A 29 20.85 -10.16 -0.71
N SER A 30 21.65 -10.51 -1.72
CA SER A 30 21.29 -10.51 -3.14
C SER A 30 19.90 -11.13 -3.40
N LEU A 31 19.65 -12.32 -2.84
CA LEU A 31 18.38 -13.03 -3.03
C LEU A 31 17.17 -12.31 -2.43
N ILE A 32 17.36 -11.51 -1.38
CA ILE A 32 16.27 -10.75 -0.75
C ILE A 32 15.74 -9.71 -1.75
N TYR A 33 16.64 -8.89 -2.32
CA TYR A 33 16.25 -7.87 -3.29
C TYR A 33 15.68 -8.47 -4.58
N PHE A 34 16.30 -9.52 -5.13
CA PHE A 34 15.75 -10.16 -6.33
C PHE A 34 14.41 -10.85 -6.07
N GLY A 35 14.19 -11.37 -4.86
CA GLY A 35 12.92 -11.97 -4.45
C GLY A 35 11.78 -10.97 -4.29
N THR A 36 12.06 -9.68 -4.08
CA THR A 36 11.03 -8.63 -3.99
C THR A 36 10.69 -7.99 -5.33
N ILE A 37 11.45 -8.25 -6.40
CA ILE A 37 11.14 -7.70 -7.73
C ILE A 37 9.91 -8.42 -8.32
N PRO A 38 8.89 -7.68 -8.80
CA PRO A 38 7.74 -8.26 -9.49
C PRO A 38 8.14 -8.93 -10.81
N ASP A 39 7.39 -9.95 -11.22
CA ASP A 39 7.60 -10.62 -12.50
C ASP A 39 7.15 -9.74 -13.67
N THR A 40 8.13 -9.08 -14.30
CA THR A 40 7.91 -8.26 -15.51
C THR A 40 7.58 -9.07 -16.77
N LEU A 41 7.78 -10.40 -16.77
CA LEU A 41 7.50 -11.25 -17.93
C LEU A 41 6.01 -11.54 -18.12
N VAL A 42 5.15 -11.12 -17.18
CA VAL A 42 3.68 -11.21 -17.28
C VAL A 42 3.13 -10.59 -18.57
N TRP A 43 3.81 -9.59 -19.12
CA TRP A 43 3.43 -8.90 -20.35
C TRP A 43 3.82 -9.65 -21.63
N ARG A 44 4.66 -10.68 -21.52
CA ARG A 44 5.21 -11.38 -22.67
C ARG A 44 4.18 -12.33 -23.27
N ASN A 45 3.87 -12.13 -24.56
CA ASN A 45 3.05 -13.04 -25.34
C ASN A 45 3.87 -13.61 -26.51
N ARG A 46 3.66 -14.88 -26.87
CA ARG A 46 4.40 -15.55 -27.97
C ARG A 46 4.17 -14.89 -29.34
N LEU A 47 3.02 -14.28 -29.56
CA LEU A 47 2.61 -13.68 -30.84
C LEU A 47 2.42 -12.16 -30.76
N GLY A 48 2.66 -11.54 -29.59
CA GLY A 48 2.42 -10.11 -29.36
C GLY A 48 3.71 -9.32 -29.19
N PHE A 49 3.75 -8.12 -29.75
CA PHE A 49 4.89 -7.20 -29.64
C PHE A 49 4.76 -6.33 -28.38
N ASN A 50 4.98 -6.92 -27.19
CA ASN A 50 4.80 -6.24 -25.90
C ASN A 50 6.14 -5.99 -25.16
N GLU A 51 7.27 -6.00 -25.87
CA GLU A 51 8.60 -5.82 -25.24
C GLU A 51 8.73 -4.46 -24.53
N THR A 52 8.05 -3.43 -25.03
CA THR A 52 7.97 -2.11 -24.40
C THR A 52 7.39 -2.20 -22.99
N MET A 53 6.30 -2.96 -22.79
CA MET A 53 5.68 -3.12 -21.46
C MET A 53 6.57 -3.93 -20.53
N THR A 54 7.15 -5.03 -20.99
CA THR A 54 8.07 -5.85 -20.18
C THR A 54 9.25 -5.03 -19.65
N ASN A 55 9.82 -4.15 -20.47
CA ASN A 55 11.00 -3.38 -20.08
C ASN A 55 10.66 -2.13 -19.25
N ASN A 56 9.56 -1.45 -19.58
CA ASN A 56 9.28 -0.10 -19.09
C ASN A 56 8.16 0.00 -18.06
N TYR A 57 7.22 -0.96 -17.99
CA TYR A 57 6.00 -0.80 -17.18
C TYR A 57 6.27 -0.47 -15.71
N LEU A 58 7.16 -1.21 -15.04
CA LEU A 58 7.46 -0.97 -13.62
C LEU A 58 8.34 0.27 -13.39
N ARG A 59 9.19 0.64 -14.35
CA ARG A 59 10.32 1.55 -14.11
C ARG A 59 10.19 2.92 -14.78
N HIS A 60 9.36 3.04 -15.79
CA HIS A 60 9.27 4.26 -16.60
C HIS A 60 8.29 5.25 -15.97
N PRO A 61 8.62 6.56 -15.90
CA PRO A 61 7.74 7.56 -15.28
C PRO A 61 6.34 7.65 -15.90
N ALA A 62 6.17 7.36 -17.19
CA ALA A 62 4.84 7.35 -17.82
C ALA A 62 3.88 6.32 -17.20
N TYR A 63 4.41 5.25 -16.59
CA TYR A 63 3.61 4.19 -15.95
C TYR A 63 3.59 4.31 -14.43
N SER A 64 4.02 5.46 -13.87
CA SER A 64 4.16 5.68 -12.43
C SER A 64 2.87 5.44 -11.65
N ASP A 65 1.76 5.93 -12.20
CA ASP A 65 0.45 5.95 -11.54
C ASP A 65 -0.39 4.73 -11.91
N TYR A 66 0.14 3.84 -12.75
CA TYR A 66 -0.49 2.58 -13.11
C TYR A 66 -0.28 1.56 -12.00
N LEU A 67 -1.17 0.57 -11.97
CA LEU A 67 -1.18 -0.45 -10.94
C LEU A 67 0.03 -1.36 -11.07
N VAL A 68 0.57 -1.81 -9.94
CA VAL A 68 1.64 -2.83 -9.96
C VAL A 68 1.09 -4.18 -10.44
N VAL A 69 1.82 -4.85 -11.31
CA VAL A 69 1.43 -6.14 -11.90
C VAL A 69 2.58 -7.13 -11.78
N GLY A 70 2.27 -8.43 -11.64
CA GLY A 70 3.27 -9.50 -11.53
C GLY A 70 3.77 -9.72 -10.11
N VAL A 71 3.00 -9.32 -9.10
CA VAL A 71 3.33 -9.52 -7.68
C VAL A 71 2.70 -10.82 -7.18
N ASN A 72 3.41 -11.54 -6.32
CA ASN A 72 2.89 -12.73 -5.64
C ASN A 72 2.34 -12.39 -4.25
N CYS A 73 1.48 -13.25 -3.69
CA CYS A 73 0.85 -13.03 -2.38
C CYS A 73 1.88 -12.84 -1.23
N MET A 74 3.03 -13.50 -1.30
CA MET A 74 4.09 -13.33 -0.29
C MET A 74 4.71 -11.93 -0.38
N GLN A 75 5.02 -11.46 -1.60
CA GLN A 75 5.53 -10.12 -1.87
C GLN A 75 4.51 -9.04 -1.48
N ASP A 76 3.22 -9.28 -1.70
CA ASP A 76 2.15 -8.37 -1.27
C ASP A 76 2.10 -8.23 0.26
N ASN A 77 2.20 -9.35 0.99
CA ASN A 77 2.22 -9.33 2.45
C ASN A 77 3.48 -8.62 2.98
N GLU A 78 4.65 -8.87 2.39
CA GLU A 78 5.89 -8.16 2.76
C GLU A 78 5.80 -6.65 2.48
N PHE A 79 5.20 -6.25 1.35
CA PHE A 79 4.93 -4.85 1.05
C PHE A 79 3.98 -4.21 2.07
N ALA A 80 2.93 -4.94 2.48
CA ALA A 80 1.97 -4.46 3.47
C ALA A 80 2.61 -4.30 4.87
N ASN A 81 3.44 -5.26 5.28
CA ASN A 81 4.23 -5.18 6.51
C ASN A 81 5.18 -3.98 6.48
N TRP A 82 5.90 -3.80 5.37
CA TRP A 82 6.77 -2.65 5.17
C TRP A 82 6.01 -1.32 5.30
N ARG A 83 4.86 -1.19 4.63
CA ARG A 83 4.05 0.02 4.66
C ARG A 83 3.53 0.31 6.07
N THR A 84 3.10 -0.72 6.79
CA THR A 84 2.72 -0.62 8.21
C THR A 84 3.85 -0.03 9.03
N ASN A 85 5.05 -0.61 8.91
CA ASN A 85 6.22 -0.19 9.65
C ASN A 85 6.64 1.24 9.32
N ARG A 86 6.66 1.62 8.03
CA ARG A 86 7.03 2.98 7.60
C ARG A 86 6.01 4.03 8.05
N TYR A 87 4.72 3.72 7.97
CA TYR A 87 3.68 4.67 8.33
C TYR A 87 3.65 4.88 9.85
N ASN A 88 3.73 3.82 10.64
CA ASN A 88 3.82 3.90 12.09
C ASN A 88 5.10 4.60 12.55
N GLU A 89 6.25 4.32 11.93
CA GLU A 89 7.49 5.07 12.18
C GLU A 89 7.30 6.57 11.92
N SER A 90 6.66 6.93 10.79
CA SER A 90 6.39 8.33 10.45
C SER A 90 5.44 9.01 11.45
N ILE A 91 4.51 8.27 12.05
CA ILE A 91 3.65 8.80 13.12
C ILE A 91 4.48 9.08 14.37
N LEU A 92 5.37 8.15 14.77
CA LEU A 92 6.24 8.34 15.94
C LEU A 92 7.17 9.56 15.77
N GLU A 93 7.70 9.76 14.56
CA GLU A 93 8.49 10.95 14.22
C GLU A 93 7.64 12.22 14.32
N LYS A 94 6.42 12.21 13.77
CA LYS A 94 5.48 13.34 13.80
C LYS A 94 5.10 13.75 15.22
N GLU A 95 4.87 12.76 16.08
CA GLU A 95 4.60 12.94 17.52
C GLU A 95 5.87 13.24 18.34
N ARG A 96 7.04 13.28 17.68
CA ARG A 96 8.36 13.66 18.25
C ARG A 96 8.85 12.72 19.35
N PHE A 97 8.56 11.43 19.24
CA PHE A 97 9.11 10.40 20.12
C PHE A 97 10.43 9.86 19.60
N THR A 98 10.47 9.47 18.33
CA THR A 98 11.69 9.02 17.63
C THR A 98 12.47 10.22 17.09
N LYS A 99 13.76 10.01 16.80
CA LYS A 99 14.60 11.01 16.13
C LYS A 99 14.03 11.29 14.73
N THR A 100 14.13 12.53 14.26
CA THR A 100 13.65 12.91 12.93
C THR A 100 14.59 12.38 11.84
N ASP A 101 14.01 12.03 10.68
CA ASP A 101 14.71 11.59 9.47
C ASP A 101 15.51 10.29 9.63
N THR A 102 15.21 9.46 10.64
CA THR A 102 15.89 8.18 10.85
C THR A 102 15.68 7.24 9.67
N LYS A 103 14.48 7.26 9.11
CA LYS A 103 14.09 6.46 7.94
C LYS A 103 14.86 6.79 6.65
N ILE A 104 15.60 7.91 6.60
CA ILE A 104 16.40 8.32 5.45
C ILE A 104 17.90 8.30 5.77
N LEU A 105 18.30 8.83 6.92
CA LEU A 105 19.72 9.05 7.23
C LEU A 105 20.39 7.80 7.83
N ASP A 106 19.68 7.10 8.71
CA ASP A 106 20.23 6.03 9.55
C ASP A 106 19.67 4.65 9.11
N VAL A 107 19.72 4.36 7.80
CA VAL A 107 19.13 3.14 7.21
C VAL A 107 20.22 2.09 6.95
N ASP A 108 20.31 1.13 7.86
CA ASP A 108 21.17 -0.06 7.79
C ASP A 108 20.32 -1.33 8.02
N ASP A 109 20.90 -2.52 7.81
CA ASP A 109 20.24 -3.81 8.08
C ASP A 109 19.90 -3.98 9.57
N GLU A 110 20.70 -3.43 10.48
CA GLU A 110 20.44 -3.47 11.92
C GLU A 110 19.48 -2.38 12.42
N THR A 111 19.40 -1.24 11.73
CA THR A 111 18.63 -0.07 12.20
C THR A 111 17.22 0.01 11.62
N THR A 112 16.63 -1.13 11.27
CA THR A 112 15.27 -1.16 10.74
C THR A 112 14.23 -1.02 11.85
N PHE A 113 13.19 -0.22 11.58
CA PHE A 113 12.00 -0.10 12.43
C PHE A 113 10.99 -1.19 12.09
N ASP A 114 10.49 -1.87 13.13
CA ASP A 114 9.37 -2.79 13.06
C ASP A 114 8.35 -2.52 14.17
N THR A 115 7.06 -2.51 13.83
CA THR A 115 5.98 -2.09 14.73
C THR A 115 5.74 -3.14 15.82
N GLU A 116 5.78 -4.42 15.47
CA GLU A 116 5.52 -5.50 16.43
C GLU A 116 6.61 -5.55 17.49
N THR A 117 7.87 -5.51 17.05
CA THR A 117 9.02 -5.40 17.96
C THR A 117 8.97 -4.13 18.80
N TYR A 118 8.52 -2.99 18.24
CA TYR A 118 8.33 -1.77 19.04
C TYR A 118 7.37 -2.00 20.21
N LEU A 119 6.22 -2.61 19.94
CA LEU A 119 5.18 -2.81 20.93
C LEU A 119 5.53 -3.88 21.95
N ALA A 120 6.26 -4.91 21.54
CA ALA A 120 6.69 -6.00 22.43
C ALA A 120 7.89 -5.60 23.29
N LEU A 121 8.91 -4.99 22.66
CA LEU A 121 10.17 -4.62 23.31
C LEU A 121 10.77 -3.35 22.65
N PRO A 122 10.36 -2.15 23.12
CA PRO A 122 10.82 -0.88 22.54
C PRO A 122 12.35 -0.70 22.51
N THR A 123 13.05 -1.36 23.44
CA THR A 123 14.51 -1.28 23.57
C THR A 123 15.26 -2.05 22.49
N SER A 124 14.62 -2.98 21.78
CA SER A 124 15.28 -3.81 20.76
C SER A 124 15.30 -3.18 19.36
N ILE A 125 14.54 -2.11 19.17
CA ILE A 125 14.40 -1.46 17.86
C ILE A 125 15.68 -0.74 17.49
N TYR A 126 15.89 -0.55 16.19
CA TYR A 126 17.05 0.15 15.65
C TYR A 126 18.37 -0.50 16.11
N GLY A 127 18.40 -1.83 16.26
CA GLY A 127 19.55 -2.57 16.76
C GLY A 127 19.91 -2.24 18.22
N GLY A 128 18.92 -1.81 19.02
CA GLY A 128 19.13 -1.42 20.41
C GLY A 128 19.59 0.03 20.62
N LYS A 129 19.65 0.83 19.55
CA LYS A 129 20.07 2.23 19.61
C LYS A 129 18.97 3.10 20.19
N GLN A 130 18.91 3.20 21.52
CA GLN A 130 17.94 4.02 22.25
C GLN A 130 17.94 5.51 21.84
N GLN A 131 19.07 6.02 21.33
CA GLN A 131 19.17 7.37 20.80
C GLN A 131 18.23 7.62 19.61
N LEU A 132 17.90 6.58 18.84
CA LEU A 132 16.98 6.66 17.70
C LEU A 132 15.53 6.50 18.18
N THR A 133 15.28 5.50 19.04
CA THR A 133 13.93 5.22 19.59
C THR A 133 13.39 6.38 20.43
N ILE A 134 14.24 7.00 21.26
CA ILE A 134 13.85 8.02 22.25
C ILE A 134 14.50 9.37 21.88
N GLY A 135 14.91 9.54 20.61
CA GLY A 135 15.66 10.71 20.16
C GLY A 135 14.85 11.98 19.91
N GLY A 136 13.53 11.90 19.92
CA GLY A 136 12.66 13.02 19.58
C GLY A 136 12.62 14.15 20.61
N ALA A 137 12.13 15.32 20.19
CA ALA A 137 12.10 16.50 21.06
C ALA A 137 11.17 16.31 22.28
N LEU A 138 10.06 15.58 22.12
CA LEU A 138 9.10 15.33 23.19
C LEU A 138 9.65 14.31 24.18
N SER A 139 10.19 13.20 23.69
CA SER A 139 10.82 12.17 24.53
C SER A 139 12.00 12.74 25.34
N GLN A 140 12.87 13.54 24.72
CA GLN A 140 13.95 14.24 25.42
C GLN A 140 13.43 15.22 26.48
N SER A 141 12.34 15.93 26.21
CA SER A 141 11.71 16.81 27.19
C SER A 141 11.14 16.03 28.38
N LEU A 142 10.58 14.85 28.15
CA LEU A 142 10.04 13.99 29.21
C LEU A 142 11.15 13.40 30.08
N LEU A 143 12.27 12.99 29.47
CA LEU A 143 13.46 12.54 30.19
C LEU A 143 14.03 13.62 31.10
N LYS A 144 14.15 14.86 30.60
CA LYS A 144 14.59 16.02 31.42
C LYS A 144 13.68 16.25 32.63
N ARG A 145 12.38 15.97 32.49
CA ARG A 145 11.38 16.07 33.56
C ARG A 145 11.29 14.82 34.44
N LYS A 146 12.14 13.81 34.23
CA LYS A 146 12.13 12.50 34.91
C LYS A 146 10.76 11.78 34.82
N ARG A 147 10.01 12.00 33.74
CA ARG A 147 8.75 11.30 33.47
C ARG A 147 8.99 10.10 32.56
N THR A 148 9.30 8.96 33.16
CA THR A 148 9.60 7.71 32.42
C THR A 148 8.37 6.92 32.00
N LYS A 149 7.22 7.12 32.66
CA LYS A 149 5.98 6.37 32.39
C LYS A 149 5.39 6.60 30.98
N ASN A 150 5.70 7.72 30.34
CA ASN A 150 5.14 8.12 29.04
C ASN A 150 6.20 8.14 27.94
N LEU A 151 7.28 7.38 28.11
CA LEU A 151 8.40 7.39 27.17
C LEU A 151 8.15 6.47 25.98
N ASP A 152 7.47 5.34 26.23
CA ASP A 152 7.14 4.32 25.25
C ASP A 152 5.64 4.36 24.97
N ILE A 153 5.28 4.28 23.68
CA ILE A 153 3.88 4.32 23.24
C ILE A 153 3.32 2.89 23.23
N GLN A 154 2.09 2.73 23.69
CA GLN A 154 1.38 1.45 23.62
C GLN A 154 0.23 1.52 22.61
N ARG A 155 -0.31 0.36 22.21
CA ARG A 155 -1.52 0.30 21.37
C ARG A 155 -2.71 1.05 21.99
N ILE A 156 -2.77 1.15 23.33
CA ILE A 156 -3.83 1.84 24.09
C ILE A 156 -3.83 3.34 23.82
N ASP A 157 -2.68 3.93 23.49
CA ASP A 157 -2.59 5.37 23.21
C ASP A 157 -3.29 5.76 21.90
N GLY A 158 -3.66 4.78 21.06
CA GLY A 158 -4.43 5.00 19.84
C GLY A 158 -3.66 5.75 18.74
N ILE A 159 -2.34 5.86 18.88
CA ILE A 159 -1.47 6.56 17.93
C ILE A 159 -1.12 5.65 16.74
N PHE A 160 -0.92 4.35 16.98
CA PHE A 160 -0.61 3.39 15.93
C PHE A 160 -1.82 3.04 15.08
N THR A 161 -1.60 2.89 13.78
CA THR A 161 -2.63 2.37 12.88
C THR A 161 -2.60 0.86 12.82
N PRO A 162 -3.74 0.22 12.51
CA PRO A 162 -3.79 -1.22 12.26
C PRO A 162 -2.86 -1.59 11.10
N GLU A 163 -2.43 -2.85 11.10
CA GLU A 163 -1.60 -3.43 10.04
C GLU A 163 -2.29 -3.34 8.68
N TYR A 164 -1.53 -2.92 7.67
CA TYR A 164 -1.94 -3.06 6.28
C TYR A 164 -1.84 -4.54 5.91
N GLY A 165 -2.79 -5.03 5.12
CA GLY A 165 -2.79 -6.41 4.67
C GLY A 165 -3.77 -6.62 3.53
N LEU A 166 -3.65 -7.78 2.89
CA LEU A 166 -4.62 -8.22 1.90
C LEU A 166 -5.99 -8.40 2.57
N PRO A 167 -7.08 -7.93 1.94
CA PRO A 167 -8.40 -8.13 2.51
C PRO A 167 -8.71 -9.63 2.59
N THR A 168 -9.31 -10.06 3.71
CA THR A 168 -9.77 -11.45 3.84
C THR A 168 -10.93 -11.71 2.88
N GLU A 169 -11.20 -12.97 2.55
CA GLU A 169 -12.33 -13.33 1.67
C GLU A 169 -13.66 -12.74 2.17
N SER A 170 -13.89 -12.74 3.49
CA SER A 170 -15.08 -12.11 4.07
C SER A 170 -15.09 -10.58 3.93
N GLN A 171 -13.93 -9.93 3.96
CA GLN A 171 -13.85 -8.48 3.68
C GLN A 171 -14.11 -8.19 2.21
N TRP A 172 -13.63 -9.06 1.30
CA TRP A 172 -13.93 -8.99 -0.12
C TRP A 172 -15.42 -9.20 -0.41
N GLU A 173 -16.03 -10.21 0.20
CA GLU A 173 -17.47 -10.46 0.08
C GLU A 173 -18.26 -9.27 0.61
N ASN A 174 -17.93 -8.77 1.81
CA ASN A 174 -18.57 -7.58 2.37
C ASN A 174 -18.36 -6.33 1.50
N ALA A 175 -17.19 -6.16 0.89
CA ALA A 175 -16.88 -5.03 -0.01
C ALA A 175 -17.64 -5.14 -1.34
N ALA A 176 -17.71 -6.33 -1.93
CA ALA A 176 -18.44 -6.59 -3.17
C ALA A 176 -19.97 -6.50 -2.98
N THR A 177 -20.45 -6.86 -1.80
CA THR A 177 -21.86 -6.79 -1.41
C THR A 177 -22.27 -5.41 -0.91
N VAL A 178 -21.37 -4.40 -0.87
CA VAL A 178 -21.67 -3.06 -0.33
C VAL A 178 -22.98 -2.54 -0.91
N GLU A 179 -23.97 -2.57 -0.03
CA GLU A 179 -25.34 -2.16 -0.23
C GLU A 179 -25.39 -0.63 -0.17
N VAL A 180 -24.94 0.05 -1.24
CA VAL A 180 -25.12 1.50 -1.33
C VAL A 180 -26.63 1.76 -1.26
N GLY A 181 -27.13 2.26 -0.13
CA GLY A 181 -28.51 2.75 0.04
C GLY A 181 -29.51 1.90 0.81
N ASN A 182 -29.17 0.68 1.27
CA ASN A 182 -30.12 -0.20 1.98
C ASN A 182 -29.84 -0.38 3.48
N ARG A 183 -28.93 0.42 4.05
CA ARG A 183 -28.75 0.48 5.51
C ARG A 183 -29.75 1.46 6.11
N PHE A 184 -30.71 0.95 6.86
CA PHE A 184 -31.49 1.79 7.77
C PHE A 184 -30.93 1.58 9.18
N THR A 185 -30.19 2.57 9.69
CA THR A 185 -29.43 2.47 10.95
C THR A 185 -28.42 1.31 10.91
N ASN A 186 -28.44 0.40 11.88
CA ASN A 186 -27.53 -0.77 11.95
C ASN A 186 -28.07 -2.03 11.25
N ASN A 187 -29.26 -1.99 10.63
CA ASN A 187 -29.85 -3.13 9.95
C ASN A 187 -29.72 -3.02 8.42
N GLN A 188 -29.31 -4.11 7.78
CA GLN A 188 -29.33 -4.29 6.33
C GLN A 188 -30.73 -4.79 5.91
N LEU A 189 -31.42 -4.04 5.05
CA LEU A 189 -32.82 -4.31 4.69
C LEU A 189 -32.99 -5.30 3.52
N GLY A 190 -31.89 -5.83 2.95
CA GLY A 190 -31.93 -6.82 1.88
C GLY A 190 -30.55 -7.16 1.33
N GLN A 191 -30.50 -7.74 0.13
CA GLN A 191 -29.31 -7.74 -0.72
C GLN A 191 -29.75 -7.22 -2.09
N ASN A 192 -29.06 -6.22 -2.62
CA ASN A 192 -29.27 -5.77 -4.00
C ASN A 192 -28.63 -6.76 -4.97
N LYS A 193 -29.25 -6.96 -6.14
CA LYS A 193 -28.68 -7.78 -7.22
C LYS A 193 -27.35 -7.20 -7.75
N TYR A 194 -27.14 -5.90 -7.61
CA TYR A 194 -25.95 -5.18 -8.04
C TYR A 194 -25.36 -4.40 -6.85
N SER A 195 -24.07 -4.08 -6.89
CA SER A 195 -23.34 -3.35 -5.83
C SER A 195 -23.69 -1.85 -5.73
N TRP A 196 -24.69 -1.37 -6.46
CA TRP A 196 -25.18 0.02 -6.41
C TRP A 196 -26.69 0.07 -6.11
N THR A 197 -27.19 1.26 -5.77
CA THR A 197 -28.61 1.47 -5.51
C THR A 197 -29.42 1.42 -6.80
N GLY A 198 -30.39 0.50 -6.89
CA GLY A 198 -31.33 0.40 -8.01
C GLY A 198 -31.29 -0.94 -8.75
N SER A 199 -32.25 -1.15 -9.64
CA SER A 199 -32.41 -2.42 -10.37
C SER A 199 -31.77 -2.40 -11.77
N TYR A 200 -31.28 -1.25 -12.23
CA TYR A 200 -30.76 -1.06 -13.59
C TYR A 200 -29.24 -0.87 -13.59
N ILE A 201 -28.59 -1.29 -14.68
CA ILE A 201 -27.15 -1.15 -14.92
C ILE A 201 -26.75 0.25 -15.45
N ILE A 202 -27.73 1.12 -15.67
CA ILE A 202 -27.57 2.45 -16.26
C ILE A 202 -27.85 3.51 -15.19
N ASN A 203 -27.04 4.56 -15.17
CA ASN A 203 -27.23 5.68 -14.26
C ASN A 203 -28.43 6.53 -14.69
N GLU A 204 -29.36 6.76 -13.76
CA GLU A 204 -30.58 7.55 -13.99
C GLU A 204 -30.41 9.04 -13.63
N LYS A 205 -29.30 9.41 -12.96
CA LYS A 205 -29.05 10.79 -12.56
C LYS A 205 -28.90 11.67 -13.80
N ARG A 206 -29.69 12.75 -13.88
CA ARG A 206 -29.76 13.65 -15.05
C ARG A 206 -28.41 14.09 -15.63
N LYS A 207 -27.38 14.28 -14.80
CA LYS A 207 -26.05 14.74 -15.22
C LYS A 207 -25.22 13.67 -15.96
N VAL A 208 -25.44 12.40 -15.66
CA VAL A 208 -24.64 11.24 -16.10
C VAL A 208 -25.58 10.15 -16.62
N LYS A 209 -26.71 10.58 -17.22
CA LYS A 209 -27.78 9.68 -17.61
C LYS A 209 -27.34 8.89 -18.84
N GLY A 210 -27.34 7.57 -18.73
CA GLY A 210 -26.89 6.68 -19.81
C GLY A 210 -25.55 5.99 -19.53
N ASP A 211 -24.79 6.49 -18.56
CA ASP A 211 -23.52 5.88 -18.17
C ASP A 211 -23.76 4.51 -17.55
N GLN A 212 -22.92 3.54 -17.92
CA GLN A 212 -22.95 2.21 -17.32
C GLN A 212 -22.38 2.28 -15.90
N LEU A 213 -23.07 1.69 -14.93
CA LEU A 213 -22.67 1.69 -13.52
C LEU A 213 -21.60 0.64 -13.20
N ALA A 214 -21.44 -0.36 -14.06
CA ALA A 214 -20.40 -1.39 -13.96
C ALA A 214 -19.42 -1.27 -15.13
N ASN A 215 -18.17 -1.65 -14.87
CA ASN A 215 -17.09 -1.64 -15.86
C ASN A 215 -17.24 -2.85 -16.81
N PHE A 216 -18.13 -2.75 -17.81
CA PHE A 216 -18.34 -3.80 -18.82
C PHE A 216 -17.49 -3.53 -20.06
N LYS A 217 -16.57 -4.42 -20.44
CA LYS A 217 -15.83 -4.28 -21.72
C LYS A 217 -16.78 -3.96 -22.89
N GLN A 218 -16.52 -2.87 -23.61
CA GLN A 218 -17.36 -2.46 -24.75
C GLN A 218 -17.32 -3.48 -25.90
N GLY A 219 -16.20 -4.21 -26.04
CA GLY A 219 -16.02 -5.27 -27.03
C GLY A 219 -14.83 -6.17 -26.72
N LYS A 220 -14.61 -7.19 -27.57
CA LYS A 220 -13.44 -8.08 -27.47
C LYS A 220 -12.21 -7.34 -28.01
N GLY A 221 -11.20 -7.11 -27.17
CA GLY A 221 -9.90 -6.57 -27.59
C GLY A 221 -9.76 -5.04 -27.51
N ASP A 222 -10.78 -4.32 -27.06
CA ASP A 222 -10.71 -2.89 -26.77
C ASP A 222 -10.38 -2.68 -25.28
N TYR A 223 -9.18 -2.17 -25.03
CA TYR A 223 -8.64 -1.83 -23.71
C TYR A 223 -8.37 -0.33 -23.56
N GLY A 224 -8.75 0.49 -24.56
CA GLY A 224 -8.46 1.92 -24.64
C GLY A 224 -9.34 2.80 -23.75
N GLY A 225 -10.15 2.21 -22.85
CA GLY A 225 -10.97 3.01 -21.95
C GLY A 225 -11.70 2.22 -20.88
N ILE A 226 -12.03 2.91 -19.79
CA ILE A 226 -13.05 2.47 -18.84
C ILE A 226 -14.39 2.50 -19.56
N ALA A 227 -15.11 1.39 -19.52
CA ALA A 227 -16.38 1.30 -20.20
C ALA A 227 -17.40 2.30 -19.66
N GLY A 228 -17.80 3.22 -20.53
CA GLY A 228 -18.72 4.32 -20.21
C GLY A 228 -18.13 5.71 -20.49
N TRP A 229 -16.84 5.82 -20.83
CA TRP A 229 -16.16 7.06 -21.23
C TRP A 229 -15.62 6.94 -22.67
N SER A 230 -15.40 8.06 -23.36
CA SER A 230 -14.70 8.07 -24.65
C SER A 230 -13.22 7.81 -24.42
N ASP A 231 -12.64 6.94 -25.25
CA ASP A 231 -11.20 6.63 -25.35
C ASP A 231 -10.32 7.85 -25.11
N ASP A 232 -9.33 7.74 -24.20
CA ASP A 232 -8.42 8.82 -23.84
C ASP A 232 -7.30 9.05 -24.88
N SER A 233 -7.36 8.31 -26.00
CA SER A 233 -6.40 8.39 -27.11
C SER A 233 -4.96 8.06 -26.68
N ALA A 234 -4.78 7.36 -25.55
CA ALA A 234 -3.49 6.90 -25.07
C ALA A 234 -3.11 5.51 -25.63
N ASP A 235 -3.89 4.96 -26.56
CA ASP A 235 -3.59 3.67 -27.18
C ASP A 235 -2.34 3.77 -28.06
N ILE A 236 -1.31 3.02 -27.68
CA ILE A 236 -0.04 2.93 -28.40
C ILE A 236 -0.19 1.80 -29.41
N THR A 237 -0.47 2.15 -30.67
CA THR A 237 -0.27 1.26 -31.83
C THR A 237 1.20 1.11 -32.19
#